data_AF-A0A2M6GEG9-F1
#
_entry.id   AF-A0A2M6GEG9-F1
#
_cell.length_a   1.000
_cell.length_b   1.000
_cell.length_c   1.000
_cell.angle_alpha   90.00
_cell.angle_beta   90.00
_cell.angle_gamma   90.00
#
_symmetry.space_group_name_H-M   'P 1'
#
loop_
_entity.id
_entity.type
_entity.pdbx_description
1 polymer ?
#
loop_
_entity_poly.entity_id
_entity_poly.type
_entity_poly.pdbx_seq_one_letter_code
_entity_poly.pdbx_strand_id
1 'polypeptide(L)'
;METVVSADQFIFTERVVDLNKLFKQNNISAIHLGGDTELYQSRKDADIYLPTIFFSLSLISENPTIVSISLNVLSSYISDFLKGSFGRKTAHVDFYIETKEKGRMKKLSYKGDAEGLKELDKIIKAFK
;
A
#
# COMPACT_ATOMS: atom_id res chain seq x y z
N MET A 1 1.05 -9.78 21.71
CA MET A 1 2.00 -9.97 22.83
C MET A 1 3.00 -11.01 22.35
N GLU A 2 4.18 -10.59 21.90
CA GLU A 2 5.27 -11.51 21.56
C GLU A 2 6.13 -11.67 22.81
N THR A 3 5.85 -12.70 23.61
CA THR A 3 6.74 -13.10 24.71
C THR A 3 7.85 -13.97 24.15
N VAL A 4 9.09 -13.50 24.25
CA VAL A 4 10.28 -14.19 23.78
C VAL A 4 10.85 -15.04 24.92
N VAL A 5 11.30 -16.27 24.61
CA VAL A 5 11.74 -17.27 25.60
C VAL A 5 13.24 -17.18 25.92
N SER A 6 14.06 -16.59 25.02
CA SER A 6 15.49 -16.35 25.26
C SER A 6 15.93 -14.94 24.83
N ALA A 7 17.00 -14.43 25.46
CA ALA A 7 17.54 -13.09 25.18
C ALA A 7 18.02 -12.93 23.73
N ASP A 8 18.56 -13.98 23.12
CA ASP A 8 19.10 -13.95 21.75
C ASP A 8 18.03 -13.83 20.66
N GLN A 9 16.76 -14.05 21.01
CA GLN A 9 15.62 -13.93 20.09
C GLN A 9 14.89 -12.58 20.23
N PHE A 10 15.42 -11.65 21.03
CA PHE A 10 14.81 -10.36 21.22
C PHE A 10 14.98 -9.48 19.98
N ILE A 11 13.87 -9.04 19.39
CA ILE A 11 13.86 -8.17 18.22
C ILE A 11 13.35 -6.79 18.64
N PHE A 12 14.20 -5.78 18.48
CA PHE A 12 13.87 -4.40 18.80
C PHE A 12 13.11 -3.74 17.64
N THR A 13 12.25 -2.78 17.97
CA THR A 13 11.66 -1.90 16.95
C THR A 13 12.67 -0.85 16.51
N GLU A 14 12.56 -0.34 15.28
CA GLU A 14 13.46 0.71 14.76
C GLU A 14 13.51 1.96 15.64
N ARG A 15 12.45 2.27 16.41
CA ARG A 15 12.41 3.42 17.33
C ARG A 15 13.47 3.35 18.43
N VAL A 16 13.94 2.15 18.78
CA VAL A 16 15.00 1.95 19.77
C VAL A 16 16.33 2.51 19.26
N VAL A 17 16.56 2.53 17.94
CA VAL A 17 17.75 3.17 17.33
C VAL A 17 17.79 4.66 17.66
N ASP A 18 16.65 5.34 17.55
CA ASP A 18 16.58 6.78 17.81
C ASP A 18 16.64 7.10 19.30
N LEU A 19 16.04 6.27 20.15
CA LEU A 19 16.22 6.34 21.60
C LEU A 19 17.70 6.16 21.99
N ASN A 20 18.40 5.20 21.39
CA ASN A 20 19.82 4.96 21.65
C ASN A 20 20.70 6.14 21.23
N LYS A 21 20.39 6.79 20.09
CA LYS A 21 21.06 8.03 19.69
C LYS A 21 20.84 9.14 20.73
N LEU A 22 19.61 9.30 21.21
CA LEU A 22 19.26 10.32 22.19
C LEU A 22 19.92 10.07 23.55
N PHE A 23 19.99 8.81 24.00
CA PHE A 23 20.68 8.43 25.23
C PHE A 23 22.20 8.66 25.13
N LYS A 24 22.82 8.33 24.00
CA LYS A 24 24.24 8.65 23.75
C LYS A 24 24.50 10.16 23.80
N GLN A 25 23.63 10.98 23.19
CA GLN A 25 23.76 12.44 23.22
C GLN A 25 23.65 13.02 24.63
N ASN A 26 22.88 12.39 25.50
CA ASN A 26 22.67 12.82 26.89
C ASN A 26 23.57 12.08 27.90
N ASN A 27 24.56 11.30 27.44
CA ASN A 27 25.45 10.48 28.28
C ASN A 27 24.72 9.52 29.23
N ILE A 28 23.56 9.00 28.81
CA ILE A 28 22.78 8.03 29.58
C ILE A 28 23.19 6.63 29.13
N SER A 29 23.70 5.83 30.08
CA SER A 29 24.05 4.43 29.82
C SER A 29 22.81 3.56 29.96
N ALA A 30 22.34 2.99 28.85
CA ALA A 30 21.26 2.00 28.83
C ALA A 30 21.84 0.60 28.63
N ILE A 31 21.36 -0.38 29.41
CA ILE A 31 21.68 -1.80 29.23
C ILE A 31 20.59 -2.38 28.33
N HIS A 32 20.99 -2.89 27.16
CA HIS A 32 20.08 -3.54 26.23
C HIS A 32 19.88 -5.02 26.61
N LEU A 33 18.65 -5.51 26.50
CA LEU A 33 18.31 -6.92 26.73
C LEU A 33 18.41 -7.66 25.38
N GLY A 34 19.44 -8.47 25.18
CA GLY A 34 19.66 -9.17 23.91
C GLY A 34 20.99 -9.94 23.89
N GLY A 35 21.25 -10.68 22.81
CA GLY A 35 22.57 -11.26 22.53
C GLY A 35 23.60 -10.21 22.09
N ASP A 36 24.81 -10.64 21.69
CA ASP A 36 25.93 -9.76 21.31
C ASP A 36 25.64 -8.77 20.16
N THR A 37 24.57 -9.01 19.39
CA THR A 37 24.15 -8.13 18.29
C THR A 37 22.66 -7.82 18.40
N GLU A 38 22.33 -6.53 18.43
CA GLU A 38 20.94 -6.05 18.45
C GLU A 38 20.26 -6.29 17.09
N LEU A 39 19.19 -7.10 17.09
CA LEU A 39 18.36 -7.32 15.91
C LEU A 39 17.22 -6.31 15.87
N TYR A 40 17.06 -5.62 14.76
CA TYR A 40 16.00 -4.62 14.55
C TYR A 40 14.98 -5.10 13.51
N GLN A 41 13.70 -5.02 13.85
CA GLN A 41 12.62 -5.31 12.91
C GLN A 41 12.50 -4.18 11.89
N SER A 42 13.01 -4.40 10.68
CA SER A 42 12.84 -3.47 9.56
C SER A 42 11.42 -3.53 9.02
N ARG A 43 10.61 -2.49 9.26
CA ARG A 43 9.27 -2.33 8.67
C ARG A 43 9.34 -1.48 7.42
N LYS A 44 10.02 -2.01 6.40
CA LYS A 44 10.03 -1.37 5.08
C LYS A 44 8.79 -1.80 4.33
N ASP A 45 7.90 -0.85 4.08
CA ASP A 45 6.80 -1.04 3.16
C ASP A 45 7.19 -0.51 1.79
N ALA A 46 6.87 -1.26 0.74
CA ALA A 46 7.11 -0.86 -0.65
C ALA A 46 5.80 -0.35 -1.31
N ASP A 47 4.81 -0.03 -0.48
CA ASP A 47 3.53 0.48 -0.92
C ASP A 47 3.66 1.85 -1.61
N ILE A 48 3.01 1.96 -2.76
CA ILE A 48 2.96 3.19 -3.56
C ILE A 48 1.60 3.85 -3.32
N TYR A 49 1.62 5.06 -2.75
CA TYR A 49 0.41 5.87 -2.58
C TYR A 49 0.19 6.73 -3.83
N LEU A 50 -0.86 6.42 -4.58
CA LEU A 50 -1.25 7.14 -5.79
C LEU A 50 -2.36 8.17 -5.50
N PRO A 51 -2.50 9.23 -6.32
CA PRO A 51 -3.60 10.17 -6.19
C PRO A 51 -4.96 9.48 -6.27
N THR A 52 -5.88 9.85 -5.37
CA THR A 52 -7.27 9.38 -5.42
C THR A 52 -7.98 10.01 -6.61
N ILE A 53 -8.58 9.17 -7.47
CA ILE A 53 -9.35 9.63 -8.62
C ILE A 53 -10.84 9.45 -8.29
N PHE A 54 -11.58 10.54 -8.32
CA PHE A 54 -13.02 10.56 -8.08
C PHE A 54 -13.79 10.89 -9.36
N PHE A 55 -14.81 10.09 -9.66
CA PHE A 55 -15.74 10.33 -10.75
C PHE A 55 -17.14 10.54 -10.21
N SER A 56 -17.76 11.68 -10.51
CA SER A 56 -19.17 11.88 -10.20
C SER A 56 -20.06 11.10 -11.17
N LEU A 57 -21.26 10.74 -10.72
CA LEU A 57 -22.23 10.05 -11.56
C LEU A 57 -22.57 10.85 -12.83
N SER A 58 -22.64 12.17 -12.74
CA SER A 58 -22.91 13.05 -13.89
C SER A 58 -21.83 12.91 -14.96
N LEU A 59 -20.55 12.95 -14.55
CA LEU A 59 -19.39 12.78 -15.45
C LEU A 59 -19.38 11.40 -16.13
N ILE A 60 -19.67 10.33 -15.38
CA ILE A 60 -19.74 8.97 -15.93
C ILE A 60 -20.92 8.82 -16.90
N SER A 61 -22.02 9.51 -16.63
CA SER A 61 -23.24 9.44 -17.44
C SER A 61 -23.08 10.19 -18.76
N GLU A 62 -22.46 11.36 -18.73
CA GLU A 62 -22.17 12.17 -19.92
C GLU A 62 -21.05 11.55 -20.77
N ASN A 63 -20.01 11.02 -20.14
CA ASN A 63 -18.90 10.39 -20.84
C ASN A 63 -18.53 9.03 -20.23
N PRO A 64 -19.16 7.93 -20.69
CA PRO A 64 -18.87 6.60 -20.16
C PRO A 64 -17.45 6.11 -20.47
N THR A 65 -16.72 6.77 -21.40
CA THR A 65 -15.34 6.38 -21.74
C THR A 65 -14.30 6.92 -20.76
N ILE A 66 -14.67 7.90 -19.92
CA ILE A 66 -13.74 8.59 -19.02
C ILE A 66 -13.06 7.65 -18.02
N VAL A 67 -13.78 6.63 -17.56
CA VAL A 67 -13.25 5.60 -16.65
C VAL A 67 -12.18 4.77 -17.34
N SER A 68 -12.45 4.27 -18.56
CA SER A 68 -11.50 3.48 -19.34
C SER A 68 -10.23 4.26 -19.67
N ILE A 69 -10.36 5.55 -20.06
CA ILE A 69 -9.21 6.43 -20.34
C ILE A 69 -8.35 6.60 -19.09
N SER A 70 -8.99 6.89 -17.95
CA SER A 70 -8.29 7.12 -16.68
C SER A 70 -7.57 5.86 -16.18
N LEU A 71 -8.19 4.69 -16.32
CA LEU A 71 -7.55 3.41 -16.01
C LEU A 71 -6.34 3.14 -16.92
N ASN A 72 -6.41 3.54 -18.19
CA ASN A 72 -5.30 3.39 -19.12
C ASN A 72 -4.11 4.28 -18.74
N VAL A 73 -4.38 5.55 -18.41
CA VAL A 73 -3.35 6.49 -17.93
C VAL A 73 -2.71 5.98 -16.64
N LEU A 74 -3.53 5.49 -15.69
CA LEU A 74 -3.05 4.92 -14.43
C LEU A 74 -2.18 3.68 -14.67
N SER A 75 -2.62 2.77 -15.54
CA SER A 75 -1.86 1.56 -15.90
C SER A 75 -0.52 1.91 -16.55
N SER A 76 -0.49 2.89 -17.47
CA SER A 76 0.74 3.39 -18.07
C SER A 76 1.69 4.00 -17.03
N TYR A 77 1.17 4.83 -16.13
CA TYR A 77 1.96 5.44 -15.05
C TYR A 77 2.58 4.38 -14.12
N ILE A 78 1.78 3.42 -13.65
CA ILE A 78 2.26 2.33 -12.79
C ILE A 78 3.30 1.48 -13.54
N SER A 79 3.03 1.18 -14.81
CA SER A 79 3.96 0.38 -15.63
C SER A 79 5.31 1.08 -15.76
N ASP A 80 5.30 2.39 -16.02
CA ASP A 80 6.48 3.24 -16.13
C ASP A 80 7.23 3.39 -14.81
N PHE A 81 6.51 3.60 -13.70
CA PHE A 81 7.10 3.66 -12.37
C PHE A 81 7.80 2.35 -11.99
N LEU A 82 7.22 1.21 -12.39
CA LEU A 82 7.81 -0.10 -12.16
C LEU A 82 8.85 -0.50 -13.22
N LYS A 83 9.15 0.33 -14.23
CA LYS A 83 10.22 0.02 -15.20
C LYS A 83 11.56 -0.04 -14.46
N GLY A 84 12.26 -1.16 -14.59
CA GLY A 84 13.53 -1.41 -13.90
C GLY A 84 13.41 -2.14 -12.55
N SER A 85 12.21 -2.40 -12.03
CA SER A 85 12.04 -3.27 -10.86
C SER A 85 12.14 -4.75 -11.28
N PHE A 86 12.98 -5.53 -10.60
CA PHE A 86 13.05 -6.99 -10.79
C PHE A 86 11.96 -7.69 -9.95
N GLY A 87 11.10 -8.49 -10.58
CA GLY A 87 10.05 -9.26 -9.91
C GLY A 87 8.68 -9.17 -10.58
N ARG A 88 7.72 -9.95 -10.09
CA ARG A 88 6.32 -9.93 -10.58
C ARG A 88 5.64 -8.67 -10.08
N LYS A 89 5.23 -7.79 -11.00
CA LYS A 89 4.63 -6.49 -10.70
C LYS A 89 3.18 -6.67 -10.26
N THR A 90 2.95 -6.67 -8.95
CA THR A 90 1.59 -6.78 -8.40
C THR A 90 1.05 -5.40 -8.03
N ALA A 91 -0.24 -5.21 -8.25
CA ALA A 91 -0.97 -4.02 -7.85
C ALA A 91 -2.14 -4.42 -6.95
N HIS A 92 -2.39 -3.59 -5.93
CA HIS A 92 -3.56 -3.69 -5.07
C HIS A 92 -4.37 -2.41 -5.19
N VAL A 93 -5.61 -2.50 -5.66
CA VAL A 93 -6.47 -1.35 -5.90
C VAL A 93 -7.86 -1.59 -5.31
N ASP A 94 -8.30 -0.65 -4.50
CA ASP A 94 -9.64 -0.63 -3.93
C ASP A 94 -10.52 0.37 -4.68
N PHE A 95 -11.63 -0.11 -5.25
CA PHE A 95 -12.68 0.72 -5.84
C PHE A 95 -13.87 0.80 -4.91
N TYR A 96 -14.42 2.00 -4.79
CA TYR A 96 -15.65 2.25 -4.06
C TYR A 96 -16.70 2.75 -5.05
N ILE A 97 -17.75 1.97 -5.25
CA ILE A 97 -18.80 2.23 -6.22
C ILE A 97 -20.11 2.49 -5.47
N GLU A 98 -20.69 3.67 -5.65
CA GLU A 98 -22.02 3.98 -5.13
C GLU A 98 -23.09 3.26 -5.97
N THR A 99 -23.99 2.55 -5.30
CA THR A 99 -25.09 1.82 -5.96
C THR A 99 -26.35 2.68 -6.09
N LYS A 100 -27.32 2.24 -6.90
CA LYS A 100 -28.59 2.96 -7.13
C LYS A 100 -29.41 3.21 -5.85
N GLU A 101 -29.18 2.42 -4.80
CA GLU A 101 -29.75 2.66 -3.47
C GLU A 101 -28.90 3.69 -2.73
N LYS A 102 -29.51 4.84 -2.43
CA LYS A 102 -28.89 6.00 -1.77
C LYS A 102 -28.08 5.56 -0.54
N GLY A 103 -26.78 5.82 -0.54
CA GLY A 103 -25.88 5.53 0.59
C GLY A 103 -25.34 4.10 0.67
N ARG A 104 -25.67 3.19 -0.26
CA ARG A 104 -25.01 1.88 -0.34
C ARG A 104 -23.79 1.93 -1.26
N MET A 105 -22.62 1.72 -0.67
CA MET A 105 -21.36 1.53 -1.40
C MET A 105 -20.99 0.06 -1.52
N LYS A 106 -20.50 -0.33 -2.70
CA LYS A 106 -19.82 -1.61 -2.94
C LYS A 106 -18.32 -1.36 -3.05
N LYS A 107 -17.54 -2.13 -2.27
CA LYS A 107 -16.09 -2.16 -2.36
C LYS A 107 -15.66 -3.29 -3.29
N LEU A 108 -14.79 -3.00 -4.24
CA LEU A 108 -14.11 -4.00 -5.07
C LEU A 108 -12.61 -3.89 -4.83
N SER A 109 -12.01 -4.95 -4.29
CA SER A 109 -10.56 -5.04 -4.10
C SER A 109 -9.96 -5.90 -5.20
N TYR A 110 -9.07 -5.31 -6.00
CA TYR A 110 -8.29 -5.99 -7.01
C TYR A 110 -6.87 -6.22 -6.51
N LYS A 111 -6.41 -7.47 -6.48
CA LYS A 111 -5.01 -7.83 -6.19
C LYS A 111 -4.50 -8.74 -7.30
N GLY A 112 -3.60 -8.24 -8.13
CA GLY A 112 -3.16 -8.98 -9.32
C GLY A 112 -2.02 -8.28 -10.05
N ASP A 113 -1.78 -8.67 -11.31
CA ASP A 113 -0.74 -8.06 -12.15
C ASP A 113 -1.13 -6.62 -12.57
N ALA A 114 -0.14 -5.75 -12.73
CA ALA A 114 -0.34 -4.37 -13.21
C ALA A 114 -1.01 -4.30 -14.61
N GLU A 115 -0.82 -5.32 -15.45
CA GLU A 115 -1.49 -5.39 -16.77
C GLU A 115 -2.99 -5.66 -16.67
N GLY A 116 -3.41 -6.46 -15.68
CA GLY A 116 -4.82 -6.82 -15.47
C GLY A 116 -5.69 -5.66 -15.01
N LEU A 117 -5.09 -4.54 -14.58
CA LEU A 117 -5.81 -3.31 -14.24
C LEU A 117 -6.64 -2.74 -15.41
N LYS A 118 -6.18 -2.94 -16.65
CA LYS A 118 -6.89 -2.47 -17.85
C LYS A 118 -8.24 -3.16 -18.04
N GLU A 119 -8.38 -4.39 -17.55
CA GLU A 119 -9.60 -5.19 -17.71
C GLU A 119 -10.68 -4.88 -16.65
N LEU A 120 -10.32 -4.13 -15.60
CA LEU A 120 -11.28 -3.70 -14.57
C LEU A 120 -12.37 -2.80 -15.14
N ASP A 121 -12.16 -2.16 -16.29
CA ASP A 121 -13.18 -1.35 -16.94
C ASP A 121 -14.44 -2.17 -17.29
N LYS A 122 -14.27 -3.43 -17.73
CA LYS A 122 -15.36 -4.38 -18.01
C LYS A 122 -16.12 -4.73 -16.74
N ILE A 123 -15.38 -4.96 -15.65
CA ILE A 123 -15.95 -5.31 -14.35
C ILE A 123 -16.76 -4.14 -13.81
N ILE A 124 -16.21 -2.93 -13.83
CA ILE A 124 -16.90 -1.71 -13.37
C ILE A 124 -18.16 -1.44 -14.21
N LYS A 125 -18.09 -1.64 -15.54
CA LYS A 125 -19.27 -1.52 -16.42
C LYS A 125 -20.37 -2.54 -16.10
N ALA A 126 -20.02 -3.74 -15.63
CA ALA A 126 -20.99 -4.76 -15.24
C ALA A 126 -21.75 -4.44 -13.93
N PHE A 127 -21.26 -3.49 -13.13
CA PHE A 127 -21.95 -3.03 -11.91
C PHE A 127 -23.00 -1.92 -12.18
N LYS A 128 -23.17 -1.47 -13.42
CA LYS A 128 -24.09 -0.40 -13.83
C LYS A 128 -25.56 -0.84 -13.83
#